data_AF-A0A2I0BQA2-F1
#
_entry.id   AF-A0A2I0BQA2-F1
#
_cell.length_a   1.000
_cell.length_b   1.000
_cell.length_c   1.000
_cell.angle_alpha   90.00
_cell.angle_beta   90.00
_cell.angle_gamma   90.00
#
_symmetry.space_group_name_H-M   'P 1'
#
loop_
_entity.id
_entity.type
_entity.pdbx_description
1 polymer ?
#
loop_
_entity_poly.entity_id
_entity_poly.type
_entity_poly.pdbx_seq_one_letter_code
_entity_poly.pdbx_strand_id
1 'polypeptide(L)'
;MIRLNFIRFAKMGPSKGKGPLIAKYAPVGFKKGFGAIGLGKHTKKGFFIINKMLVPNYRVPDLTDCQLKPYVSKKTPLIVMKKQLGPKRKVLT
;
A
#
# COMPACT_ATOMS: atom_id res chain seq x y z
N MET A 1 -21.91 27.64 15.53
CA MET A 1 -21.29 26.38 15.03
C MET A 1 -20.94 25.35 16.13
N ILE A 2 -20.81 25.73 17.41
CA ILE A 2 -20.43 24.83 18.52
C ILE A 2 -21.57 23.86 18.94
N ARG A 3 -22.83 24.32 18.93
CA ARG A 3 -24.00 23.52 19.37
C ARG A 3 -24.24 22.21 18.57
N LEU A 4 -23.93 22.19 17.27
CA LEU A 4 -24.16 21.02 16.40
C LEU A 4 -23.16 19.86 16.67
N ASN A 5 -21.94 20.17 17.15
CA ASN A 5 -20.93 19.15 17.42
C ASN A 5 -21.22 18.31 18.66
N PHE A 6 -21.84 18.91 19.68
CA PHE A 6 -22.22 18.21 20.91
C PHE A 6 -23.36 17.21 20.66
N ILE A 7 -24.35 17.62 19.84
CA ILE A 7 -25.49 16.76 19.46
C ILE A 7 -25.03 15.59 18.58
N ARG A 8 -23.99 15.78 17.76
CA ARG A 8 -23.44 14.73 16.87
C ARG A 8 -22.27 13.94 17.48
N PHE A 9 -22.00 14.12 18.78
CA PHE A 9 -20.91 13.47 19.52
C PHE A 9 -19.56 13.53 18.79
N ALA A 10 -19.27 14.64 18.11
CA ALA A 10 -17.98 14.83 17.45
C ALA A 10 -16.90 15.02 18.52
N LYS A 11 -15.90 14.13 18.56
CA LYS A 11 -14.76 14.24 19.49
C LYS A 11 -13.96 15.53 19.27
N MET A 12 -14.02 16.11 18.08
CA MET A 12 -13.28 17.33 17.77
C MET A 12 -14.03 18.23 16.79
N GLY A 13 -13.98 19.54 17.03
CA GLY A 13 -14.54 20.55 16.14
C GLY A 13 -13.59 20.94 15.01
N PRO A 14 -14.11 21.49 13.90
CA PRO A 14 -13.33 21.82 12.69
C PRO A 14 -12.21 22.86 12.92
N SER A 15 -12.25 23.63 14.00
CA SER A 15 -11.28 24.70 14.29
C SER A 15 -10.03 24.25 15.08
N LYS A 16 -9.90 22.95 15.45
CA LYS A 16 -8.77 22.48 16.31
C LYS A 16 -7.50 22.05 15.56
N GLY A 17 -7.36 22.39 14.27
CA GLY A 17 -6.05 22.50 13.60
C GLY A 17 -5.16 21.25 13.44
N LYS A 18 -5.67 20.02 13.58
CA LYS A 18 -4.85 18.78 13.52
C LYS A 18 -4.70 18.13 12.14
N GLY A 19 -4.82 18.92 11.06
CA GLY A 19 -4.73 18.42 9.68
C GLY A 19 -6.06 17.91 9.11
N PRO A 20 -6.04 17.10 8.03
CA PRO A 20 -7.24 16.71 7.30
C PRO A 20 -8.21 15.86 8.15
N LEU A 21 -9.51 15.97 7.86
CA LEU A 21 -10.55 15.25 8.61
C LEU A 21 -10.39 13.73 8.48
N ILE A 22 -10.30 13.05 9.62
CA ILE A 22 -10.15 11.59 9.76
C ILE A 22 -11.33 11.03 10.56
N ALA A 23 -11.74 9.78 10.30
CA ALA A 23 -12.87 9.13 10.98
C ALA A 23 -12.80 9.16 12.53
N LYS A 24 -11.60 9.21 13.11
CA LYS A 24 -11.38 9.30 14.57
C LYS A 24 -11.87 10.62 15.19
N TYR A 25 -11.84 11.70 14.41
CA TYR A 25 -12.15 13.06 14.88
C TYR A 25 -13.54 13.53 14.44
N ALA A 26 -14.15 12.82 13.50
CA ALA A 26 -15.42 13.18 12.90
C ALA A 26 -16.61 12.86 13.82
N PRO A 27 -17.79 13.49 13.59
CA PRO A 27 -19.03 13.13 14.26
C PRO A 27 -19.44 11.67 14.05
N VAL A 28 -20.28 11.18 14.96
CA VAL A 28 -20.89 9.85 14.83
C VAL A 28 -21.63 9.73 13.50
N GLY A 29 -21.38 8.64 12.77
CA GLY A 29 -21.94 8.40 11.44
C GLY A 29 -21.02 8.79 10.26
N PHE A 30 -19.97 9.60 10.50
CA PHE A 30 -18.98 9.89 9.47
C PHE A 30 -17.99 8.72 9.33
N LYS A 31 -18.15 7.93 8.26
CA LYS A 31 -17.28 6.79 7.97
C LYS A 31 -16.29 7.19 6.86
N LYS A 32 -15.02 7.29 7.21
CA LYS A 32 -13.92 7.53 6.26
C LYS A 32 -12.86 6.44 6.39
N GLY A 33 -12.44 5.88 5.26
CA GLY A 33 -11.36 4.90 5.20
C GLY A 33 -9.96 5.53 5.28
N PHE A 34 -8.95 4.69 5.50
CA PHE A 34 -7.54 5.08 5.62
C PHE A 34 -6.69 4.69 4.40
N GLY A 35 -7.32 4.42 3.25
CA GLY A 35 -6.63 4.05 2.02
C GLY A 35 -6.32 2.55 1.87
N ALA A 36 -6.89 1.70 2.73
CA ALA A 36 -6.83 0.25 2.51
C ALA A 36 -7.55 -0.13 1.21
N ILE A 37 -6.97 -1.08 0.46
CA ILE A 37 -7.52 -1.58 -0.80
C ILE A 37 -8.80 -2.38 -0.53
N GLY A 38 -9.83 -2.20 -1.37
CA GLY A 38 -11.07 -2.95 -1.26
C GLY A 38 -10.92 -4.41 -1.71
N LEU A 39 -11.24 -5.35 -0.82
CA LEU A 39 -11.09 -6.80 -1.05
C LEU A 39 -12.34 -7.48 -1.64
N GLY A 40 -13.40 -6.71 -1.91
CA GLY A 40 -14.70 -7.28 -2.23
C GLY A 40 -15.80 -6.22 -2.28
N LYS A 41 -17.04 -6.66 -2.11
CA LYS A 41 -18.21 -5.79 -2.20
C LYS A 41 -19.23 -6.04 -1.10
N HIS A 42 -19.97 -5.00 -0.75
CA HIS A 42 -21.17 -5.13 0.09
C HIS A 42 -22.34 -5.73 -0.70
N THR A 43 -23.17 -6.49 -0.01
CA THR A 43 -24.41 -7.07 -0.52
C THR A 43 -25.60 -6.16 -0.20
N LYS A 44 -26.75 -6.42 -0.83
CA LYS A 44 -28.00 -5.68 -0.60
C LYS A 44 -28.44 -5.65 0.87
N LYS A 45 -28.10 -6.69 1.65
CA LYS A 45 -28.42 -6.81 3.08
C LYS A 45 -27.30 -6.33 4.02
N GLY A 46 -26.27 -5.66 3.49
CA GLY A 46 -25.17 -5.10 4.29
C GLY A 46 -24.03 -6.07 4.62
N PHE A 47 -24.16 -7.37 4.34
CA PHE A 47 -23.04 -8.32 4.44
C PHE A 47 -21.92 -7.97 3.43
N PHE A 48 -20.71 -8.42 3.69
CA PHE A 48 -19.55 -8.21 2.81
C PHE A 48 -19.07 -9.53 2.23
N ILE A 49 -18.91 -9.61 0.91
CA ILE A 49 -18.38 -10.79 0.21
C ILE A 49 -16.97 -10.47 -0.26
N ILE A 50 -16.00 -11.27 0.18
CA ILE A 50 -14.59 -11.18 -0.21
C ILE A 50 -14.39 -11.87 -1.56
N ASN A 51 -13.76 -11.18 -2.51
CA ASN A 51 -13.31 -11.78 -3.76
C ASN A 51 -11.86 -12.24 -3.60
N LYS A 52 -11.62 -13.55 -3.63
CA LYS A 52 -10.27 -14.13 -3.49
C LYS A 52 -9.28 -13.63 -4.53
N MET A 53 -9.73 -13.20 -5.71
CA MET A 53 -8.86 -12.63 -6.74
C MET A 53 -8.29 -11.25 -6.38
N LEU A 54 -9.00 -10.47 -5.55
CA LEU A 54 -8.56 -9.14 -5.12
C LEU A 54 -7.60 -9.23 -3.92
N VAL A 55 -7.49 -10.39 -3.29
CA VAL A 55 -6.56 -10.61 -2.19
C VAL A 55 -5.17 -10.86 -2.78
N PRO A 56 -4.16 -10.05 -2.40
CA PRO A 56 -2.80 -10.24 -2.90
C PRO A 56 -2.23 -11.57 -2.40
N ASN A 57 -1.76 -12.41 -3.32
CA ASN A 57 -1.10 -13.68 -3.01
C ASN A 57 0.42 -13.51 -3.11
N TYR A 58 1.09 -13.46 -1.96
CA TYR A 58 2.53 -13.37 -1.91
C TYR A 58 3.15 -14.73 -2.24
N ARG A 59 3.99 -14.78 -3.29
CA ARG A 59 4.78 -15.96 -3.65
C ARG A 59 6.07 -15.94 -2.86
N VAL A 60 6.05 -16.54 -1.68
CA VAL A 60 7.22 -16.65 -0.82
C VAL A 60 8.02 -17.90 -1.23
N PRO A 61 9.27 -17.76 -1.69
CA PRO A 61 10.11 -18.91 -2.02
C PRO A 61 10.68 -19.56 -0.75
N ASP A 62 11.12 -20.81 -0.88
CA ASP A 62 11.91 -21.47 0.16
C ASP A 62 13.36 -20.96 0.12
N LEU A 63 13.96 -20.78 1.29
CA LEU A 63 15.27 -20.13 1.48
C LEU A 63 16.25 -20.99 2.29
N THR A 64 15.95 -22.27 2.56
CA THR A 64 16.72 -23.13 3.48
C THR A 64 18.22 -23.28 3.15
N ASP A 65 18.65 -23.04 1.92
CA ASP A 65 20.07 -23.11 1.52
C ASP A 65 20.55 -21.86 0.75
N CYS A 66 19.91 -20.71 1.00
CA CYS A 66 20.28 -19.46 0.34
C CYS A 66 21.61 -18.88 0.92
N GLN A 67 22.68 -18.94 0.12
CA GLN A 67 23.99 -18.39 0.50
C GLN A 67 24.04 -16.85 0.49
N LEU A 68 23.09 -16.21 -0.21
CA LEU A 68 23.06 -14.76 -0.35
C LEU A 68 22.62 -14.10 0.94
N LYS A 69 23.32 -13.01 1.31
CA LYS A 69 23.00 -12.18 2.46
C LYS A 69 22.49 -10.81 2.02
N PRO A 70 21.75 -10.06 2.87
CA PRO A 70 21.24 -8.73 2.51
C PRO A 70 22.33 -7.69 2.22
N TYR A 71 23.56 -7.94 2.66
CA TYR A 71 24.69 -7.04 2.51
C TYR A 71 25.88 -7.71 1.82
N VAL A 72 26.68 -6.89 1.15
CA VAL A 72 27.88 -7.29 0.42
C VAL A 72 29.14 -6.95 1.22
N SER A 73 30.22 -7.70 1.01
CA SER A 73 31.53 -7.41 1.61
C SER A 73 32.15 -6.14 1.06
N LYS A 74 32.81 -5.34 1.91
CA LYS A 74 33.52 -4.12 1.49
C LYS A 74 34.74 -4.38 0.60
N LYS A 75 35.22 -5.63 0.56
CA LYS A 75 36.42 -6.03 -0.20
C LYS A 75 36.10 -6.41 -1.65
N THR A 76 34.86 -6.31 -2.10
CA THR A 76 34.50 -6.66 -3.48
C THR A 76 35.10 -5.67 -4.47
N PRO A 77 35.75 -6.14 -5.55
CA PRO A 77 36.32 -5.26 -6.58
C PRO A 77 35.22 -4.54 -7.37
N LEU A 78 35.53 -3.34 -7.85
CA LEU A 78 34.63 -2.59 -8.72
C LEU A 78 34.63 -3.21 -10.12
N ILE A 79 33.45 -3.67 -10.55
CA ILE A 79 33.26 -4.21 -11.90
C ILE A 79 32.84 -3.05 -12.81
N VAL A 80 33.72 -2.63 -13.73
CA VAL A 80 33.34 -1.71 -14.81
C VAL A 80 32.42 -2.48 -15.74
N MET A 81 31.15 -2.08 -15.82
CA MET A 81 30.19 -2.70 -16.75
C MET A 81 30.73 -2.62 -18.17
N LYS A 82 31.12 -3.76 -18.76
CA LYS A 82 31.33 -3.83 -20.20
C LYS A 82 30.00 -3.51 -20.88
N LYS A 83 29.99 -2.53 -21.79
CA LYS A 83 28.85 -2.23 -22.65
C LYS A 83 28.44 -3.53 -23.32
N GLN A 84 27.26 -4.07 -22.96
CA GLN A 84 26.72 -5.23 -23.66
C GLN A 84 26.42 -4.77 -25.09
N LEU A 85 27.32 -5.08 -26.02
CA LEU A 85 26.99 -5.06 -27.44
C LEU A 85 25.93 -6.12 -27.62
N GLY A 86 24.66 -5.68 -27.65
CA GLY A 86 23.57 -6.53 -28.12
C GLY A 86 23.93 -7.14 -29.48
N PRO A 87 23.30 -8.25 -29.88
CA PRO A 87 23.64 -8.94 -31.12
C PRO A 87 23.62 -7.95 -32.28
N LYS A 88 24.77 -7.76 -32.96
CA LYS A 88 24.84 -6.97 -34.19
C LYS A 88 23.86 -7.60 -35.18
N ARG A 89 22.73 -6.95 -35.45
CA ARG A 89 21.84 -7.34 -36.54
C ARG A 89 22.70 -7.36 -37.81
N LYS A 90 22.89 -8.54 -38.41
CA LYS A 90 23.43 -8.63 -39.76
C LYS A 90 22.40 -7.95 -40.65
N VAL A 91 22.72 -6.76 -41.16
CA VAL A 91 21.94 -6.16 -42.24
C VAL A 91 22.22 -7.04 -43.46
N LEU A 92 21.19 -7.75 -43.91
CA LEU A 92 21.23 -8.45 -45.19
C LEU A 92 21.16 -7.36 -46.27
N THR A 93 22.33 -6.94 -46.75
CA THR A 93 22.51 -6.27 -48.04
C THR A 93 22.53 -7.30 -49.16
#